data_AF-A0A6H1KRK8-F1
#
_entry.id   AF-A0A6H1KRK8-F1
#
_cell.length_a   1.000
_cell.length_b   1.000
_cell.length_c   1.000
_cell.angle_alpha   90.00
_cell.angle_beta   90.00
_cell.angle_gamma   90.00
#
_symmetry.space_group_name_H-M   'P 1'
#
loop_
_entity.id
_entity.type
_entity.pdbx_description
1 polymer ?
#
loop_
_entity_poly.entity_id
_entity_poly.type
_entity_poly.pdbx_seq_one_letter_code
_entity_poly.pdbx_strand_id
1 'polypeptide(L)'
;MPDLPELPVTFRPSRTRAVLLTAGVAIFVVITTVAMLLEQLSPGERVSFVFTAALLLGVLLLLSRPKVVADESGVTVVNIASSRHLDWAEILQVNLRPGDPWVFLNLSDGTSLPALGIQPGIARQRAIDDARTLRALAEARSIGDPEQHHG
;
A
#
# COMPACT_ATOMS: atom_id res chain seq x y z
N MET A 1 -8.00 -27.21 6.94
CA MET A 1 -8.14 -25.78 6.61
C MET A 1 -6.86 -25.36 5.90
N PRO A 2 -6.89 -24.47 4.89
CA PRO A 2 -5.63 -23.93 4.36
C PRO A 2 -4.85 -23.33 5.54
N ASP A 3 -3.55 -23.63 5.63
CA ASP A 3 -2.70 -23.07 6.68
C ASP A 3 -2.73 -21.54 6.56
N LEU A 4 -3.37 -20.90 7.53
CA LEU A 4 -3.40 -19.45 7.60
C LEU A 4 -1.99 -18.97 7.96
N PRO A 5 -1.51 -17.88 7.33
CA PRO A 5 -0.21 -17.34 7.67
C PRO A 5 -0.20 -16.86 9.12
N GLU A 6 0.96 -16.99 9.79
CA GLU A 6 1.18 -16.40 11.11
C GLU A 6 1.06 -14.88 11.04
N LEU A 7 0.33 -14.29 11.98
CA LEU A 7 0.20 -12.85 12.12
C LEU A 7 1.40 -12.27 12.87
N PRO A 8 1.84 -11.04 12.56
CA PRO A 8 1.26 -10.11 11.58
C PRO A 8 1.71 -10.37 10.13
N VAL A 9 0.79 -10.20 9.17
CA VAL A 9 1.07 -10.27 7.73
C VAL A 9 0.96 -8.89 7.11
N THR A 10 1.97 -8.48 6.33
CA THR A 10 1.97 -7.21 5.59
C THR A 10 1.89 -7.45 4.10
N PHE A 11 0.81 -7.01 3.48
CA PHE A 11 0.65 -6.93 2.03
C PHE A 11 1.11 -5.56 1.52
N ARG A 12 1.96 -5.57 0.49
CA ARG A 12 2.51 -4.35 -0.12
C ARG A 12 2.77 -4.59 -1.60
N PRO A 13 2.56 -3.58 -2.46
CA PRO A 13 2.79 -3.71 -3.90
C PRO A 13 4.29 -3.63 -4.19
N SER A 14 5.04 -4.66 -3.80
CA SER A 14 6.51 -4.68 -3.75
C SER A 14 7.17 -4.30 -5.08
N ARG A 15 6.63 -4.79 -6.21
CA ARG A 15 7.13 -4.43 -7.55
C ARG A 15 6.86 -2.97 -7.90
N THR A 16 5.63 -2.49 -7.71
CA THR A 16 5.27 -1.07 -7.94
C THR A 16 6.13 -0.16 -7.08
N ARG A 17 6.30 -0.50 -5.80
CA ARG A 17 7.16 0.23 -4.86
C ARG A 17 8.62 0.23 -5.33
N ALA A 18 9.16 -0.91 -5.76
CA ALA A 18 10.53 -0.98 -6.29
C ALA A 18 10.70 -0.03 -7.49
N VAL A 19 9.77 -0.06 -8.45
CA VAL A 19 9.79 0.82 -9.64
C VAL A 19 9.71 2.30 -9.25
N LEU A 20 8.79 2.68 -8.35
CA LEU A 20 8.63 4.07 -7.92
C LEU A 20 9.90 4.59 -7.21
N LEU A 21 10.48 3.78 -6.33
CA LEU A 21 11.69 4.15 -5.58
C LEU A 21 12.91 4.23 -6.48
N THR A 22 13.12 3.26 -7.38
CA THR A 22 14.26 3.28 -8.29
C THR A 22 14.15 4.42 -9.30
N ALA A 23 12.97 4.64 -9.88
CA ALA A 23 12.73 5.78 -10.77
C ALA A 23 12.92 7.11 -10.05
N GLY A 24 12.42 7.25 -8.83
CA GLY A 24 12.58 8.49 -8.05
C GLY A 24 14.03 8.80 -7.72
N VAL A 25 14.81 7.80 -7.31
CA VAL A 25 16.24 7.97 -7.08
C VAL A 25 16.96 8.31 -8.37
N ALA A 26 16.66 7.63 -9.49
CA ALA A 26 17.27 7.92 -10.79
C ALA A 26 16.97 9.36 -11.25
N ILE A 27 15.72 9.80 -11.19
CA ILE A 27 15.30 11.17 -11.53
C ILE A 27 16.03 12.18 -10.65
N PHE A 28 16.09 11.93 -9.33
CA PHE A 28 16.77 12.81 -8.40
C PHE A 28 18.25 12.98 -8.75
N VAL A 29 18.95 11.85 -8.97
CA VAL A 29 20.37 11.83 -9.31
C VAL A 29 20.62 12.53 -10.65
N VAL A 30 19.82 12.24 -11.68
CA VAL A 30 19.98 12.83 -13.01
C VAL A 30 19.79 14.34 -12.98
N ILE A 31 18.68 14.83 -12.40
CA ILE A 31 18.40 16.28 -12.34
C ILE A 31 19.48 17.00 -11.54
N THR A 32 19.86 16.46 -10.38
CA THR A 32 20.90 17.05 -9.53
C THR A 32 22.24 17.09 -10.27
N THR A 33 22.62 16.00 -10.94
CA THR A 33 23.88 15.92 -11.69
C THR A 33 23.92 16.94 -12.83
N VAL A 34 22.84 17.04 -13.63
CA VAL A 34 22.74 18.03 -14.71
C VAL A 34 22.82 19.45 -14.16
N ALA A 35 22.10 19.76 -13.07
CA ALA A 35 22.16 21.07 -12.44
C ALA A 35 23.56 21.43 -11.91
N MET A 36 24.36 20.43 -11.49
CA MET A 36 25.74 20.64 -11.05
C MET A 36 26.71 20.83 -12.23
N LEU A 37 26.49 20.14 -13.34
CA LEU A 37 27.35 20.22 -14.53
C LEU A 37 27.11 21.47 -15.38
N LEU A 38 25.92 22.07 -15.32
CA LEU A 38 25.64 23.30 -16.08
C LEU A 38 26.35 24.50 -15.45
N GLU A 39 27.34 25.06 -16.15
CA GLU A 39 28.15 26.19 -15.66
C GLU A 39 27.40 27.52 -15.62
N GLN A 40 26.38 27.70 -16.48
CA GLN A 40 25.65 28.96 -16.63
C GLN A 40 24.54 29.17 -15.58
N LEU A 41 24.29 28.20 -14.69
CA LEU A 41 23.28 28.34 -13.64
C LEU A 41 23.83 29.11 -12.43
N SER A 42 23.09 30.12 -12.02
CA SER A 42 23.29 30.79 -10.74
C SER A 42 23.09 29.80 -9.57
N PRO A 43 23.65 30.09 -8.38
CA PRO A 43 23.43 29.25 -7.20
C PRO A 43 21.95 29.06 -6.85
N GLY A 44 21.12 30.09 -7.03
CA GLY A 44 19.68 30.03 -6.76
C GLY A 44 18.96 29.05 -7.69
N GLU A 45 19.27 29.06 -8.98
CA GLU A 45 18.67 28.14 -9.95
C GLU A 45 19.07 26.69 -9.67
N ARG A 46 20.32 26.43 -9.31
CA ARG A 46 20.79 25.09 -8.91
C ARG A 46 19.99 24.56 -7.73
N VAL A 47 19.79 25.41 -6.70
CA VAL A 47 18.95 25.05 -5.54
C VAL A 47 17.53 24.75 -5.99
N SER A 48 16.94 25.52 -6.89
CA SER A 48 15.59 25.24 -7.42
C SER A 48 15.50 23.90 -8.16
N PHE A 49 16.51 23.52 -8.95
CA PHE A 49 16.55 22.21 -9.61
C PHE A 49 16.62 21.05 -8.59
N VAL A 50 17.54 21.14 -7.63
CA VAL A 50 17.70 20.11 -6.59
C VAL A 50 16.46 20.01 -5.72
N PHE A 51 15.86 21.15 -5.37
CA PHE A 51 14.60 21.19 -4.61
C PHE A 51 13.45 20.54 -5.40
N THR A 52 13.31 20.86 -6.69
CA THR A 52 12.29 20.25 -7.55
C THR A 52 12.52 18.73 -7.68
N ALA A 53 13.77 18.30 -7.85
CA ALA A 53 14.13 16.90 -7.87
C ALA A 53 13.75 16.19 -6.55
N ALA A 54 14.00 16.84 -5.41
CA ALA A 54 13.63 16.34 -4.09
C ALA A 54 12.11 16.24 -3.92
N LEU A 55 11.35 17.22 -4.42
CA LEU A 55 9.89 17.18 -4.41
C LEU A 55 9.35 16.00 -5.23
N LEU A 56 9.88 15.77 -6.44
CA LEU A 56 9.49 14.64 -7.28
C LEU A 56 9.78 13.31 -6.60
N LEU A 57 10.97 13.16 -6.00
CA LEU A 57 11.31 11.98 -5.20
C LEU A 57 10.35 11.82 -4.01
N GLY A 58 10.03 12.92 -3.31
CA GLY A 58 9.07 12.94 -2.20
C GLY A 58 7.68 12.45 -2.61
N VAL A 59 7.18 12.85 -3.79
CA VAL A 59 5.91 12.37 -4.35
C VAL A 59 5.98 10.88 -4.64
N LEU A 60 7.05 10.39 -5.26
CA LEU A 60 7.20 8.96 -5.55
C LEU A 60 7.34 8.11 -4.27
N LEU A 61 8.01 8.65 -3.24
CA LEU A 61 8.04 8.05 -1.91
C LEU A 61 6.65 7.95 -1.30
N LEU A 62 5.85 9.02 -1.37
CA LEU A 62 4.47 9.05 -0.89
C LEU A 62 3.60 8.02 -1.62
N LEU A 63 3.69 7.95 -2.95
CA LEU A 63 2.97 6.95 -3.77
C LEU A 63 3.41 5.51 -3.47
N SER A 64 4.60 5.31 -2.91
CA SER A 64 5.14 4.00 -2.53
C SER A 64 4.75 3.52 -1.12
N ARG A 65 4.09 4.39 -0.33
CA ARG A 65 3.66 4.09 1.04
C ARG A 65 2.55 3.05 1.20
N PRO A 66 1.60 2.85 0.26
CA PRO A 66 0.46 1.99 0.50
C PRO A 66 0.82 0.57 0.93
N LYS A 67 0.12 0.10 1.96
CA LYS A 67 0.27 -1.24 2.54
C LYS A 67 -1.00 -1.64 3.28
N VAL A 68 -1.23 -2.94 3.41
CA VAL A 68 -2.27 -3.52 4.26
C VAL A 68 -1.57 -4.40 5.28
N VAL A 69 -1.84 -4.21 6.56
CA VAL A 69 -1.28 -5.01 7.65
C VAL A 69 -2.43 -5.72 8.33
N ALA A 70 -2.41 -7.04 8.34
CA ALA A 70 -3.31 -7.86 9.13
C ALA A 70 -2.57 -8.32 10.39
N ASP A 71 -3.19 -8.13 11.55
CA ASP A 71 -2.68 -8.52 12.86
C ASP A 71 -3.81 -9.12 13.71
N GLU A 72 -3.51 -9.44 14.97
CA GLU A 72 -4.48 -10.09 15.85
C GLU A 72 -5.75 -9.25 16.09
N SER A 73 -5.64 -7.92 16.15
CA SER A 73 -6.81 -7.06 16.41
C SER A 73 -7.61 -6.75 15.16
N GLY A 74 -6.98 -6.73 13.98
CA GLY A 74 -7.69 -6.42 12.75
C GLY A 74 -6.81 -6.20 11.54
N VAL A 75 -7.25 -5.28 10.68
CA VAL A 75 -6.58 -4.91 9.44
C VAL A 75 -6.36 -3.41 9.37
N THR A 76 -5.10 -3.01 9.33
CA THR A 76 -4.68 -1.63 9.06
C THR A 76 -4.45 -1.41 7.58
N VAL A 77 -5.30 -0.59 6.95
CA VAL A 77 -5.15 -0.15 5.56
C VAL A 77 -4.49 1.22 5.53
N VAL A 78 -3.27 1.27 4.99
CA VAL A 78 -2.54 2.52 4.73
C VAL A 78 -2.63 2.81 3.23
N ASN A 79 -3.32 3.90 2.90
CA ASN A 79 -3.41 4.46 1.56
C ASN A 79 -2.48 5.68 1.46
N ILE A 80 -2.47 6.32 0.29
CA ILE A 80 -1.58 7.46 -0.01
C ILE A 80 -1.82 8.63 0.97
N ALA A 81 -3.09 8.95 1.24
CA ALA A 81 -3.49 10.11 2.04
C ALA A 81 -4.19 9.76 3.36
N SER A 82 -4.43 8.47 3.63
CA SER A 82 -5.20 8.03 4.80
C SER A 82 -4.68 6.72 5.38
N SER A 83 -4.96 6.49 6.65
CA SER A 83 -4.72 5.23 7.34
C SER A 83 -5.94 4.93 8.19
N ARG A 84 -6.49 3.71 8.08
CA ARG A 84 -7.63 3.25 8.88
C ARG A 84 -7.35 1.86 9.42
N HIS A 85 -7.54 1.67 10.72
CA HIS A 85 -7.64 0.34 11.33
C HIS A 85 -9.09 -0.12 11.23
N LEU A 86 -9.28 -1.39 10.90
CA LEU A 86 -10.58 -2.05 10.81
C LEU A 86 -10.54 -3.27 11.70
N ASP A 87 -11.49 -3.41 12.60
CA ASP A 87 -11.67 -4.64 13.35
C ASP A 87 -12.07 -5.78 12.40
N TRP A 88 -11.76 -7.02 12.74
CA TRP A 88 -12.12 -8.18 11.90
C TRP A 88 -13.64 -8.24 11.61
N ALA A 89 -14.46 -7.87 12.59
CA ALA A 89 -15.93 -7.83 12.45
C ALA A 89 -16.43 -6.72 11.51
N GLU A 90 -15.65 -5.66 11.26
CA GLU A 90 -16.01 -4.65 10.27
C GLU A 90 -15.88 -5.18 8.85
N ILE A 91 -15.03 -6.18 8.60
CA ILE A 91 -14.69 -6.63 7.25
C ILE A 91 -15.62 -7.77 6.81
N LEU A 92 -16.68 -7.41 6.08
CA LEU A 92 -17.66 -8.39 5.60
C LEU A 92 -17.18 -9.16 4.38
N GLN A 93 -16.50 -8.48 3.45
CA GLN A 93 -16.01 -9.11 2.22
C GLN A 93 -14.72 -8.48 1.72
N VAL A 94 -13.81 -9.33 1.26
CA VAL A 94 -12.61 -8.92 0.51
C VAL A 94 -12.85 -9.17 -0.96
N ASN A 95 -12.85 -8.11 -1.77
CA ASN A 95 -13.19 -8.17 -3.20
C ASN A 95 -12.02 -7.75 -4.09
N LEU A 96 -11.79 -8.54 -5.14
CA LEU A 96 -10.90 -8.20 -6.24
C LEU A 96 -11.50 -8.73 -7.54
N ARG A 97 -12.20 -7.88 -8.28
CA ARG A 97 -12.86 -8.24 -9.53
C ARG A 97 -11.89 -8.11 -10.70
N PRO A 98 -12.11 -8.83 -11.82
CA PRO A 98 -11.37 -8.58 -13.05
C PRO A 98 -11.51 -7.11 -13.49
N GLY A 99 -10.39 -6.42 -13.65
CA GLY A 99 -10.35 -5.00 -14.00
C GLY A 99 -10.19 -4.04 -12.83
N ASP A 100 -10.38 -4.51 -11.58
CA ASP A 100 -10.17 -3.66 -10.41
C ASP A 100 -8.68 -3.26 -10.29
N PRO A 101 -8.38 -1.99 -9.99
CA PRO A 101 -7.00 -1.53 -9.84
C PRO A 101 -6.38 -1.93 -8.49
N TRP A 102 -7.19 -2.33 -7.50
CA TRP A 102 -6.79 -2.78 -6.16
C TRP A 102 -7.92 -3.57 -5.48
N VAL A 103 -7.62 -4.15 -4.31
CA VAL A 103 -8.62 -4.81 -3.46
C VAL A 103 -9.57 -3.80 -2.83
N PHE A 104 -10.84 -4.17 -2.70
CA PHE A 104 -11.87 -3.44 -1.96
C PHE A 104 -12.36 -4.26 -0.76
N LEU A 105 -12.48 -3.62 0.40
CA LEU A 105 -13.06 -4.20 1.61
C LEU A 105 -14.47 -3.67 1.78
N ASN A 106 -15.48 -4.53 1.69
CA ASN A 106 -16.85 -4.13 2.03
C ASN A 106 -17.03 -4.20 3.54
N LEU A 107 -17.54 -3.12 4.10
CA LEU A 107 -17.60 -2.93 5.54
C LEU A 107 -19.02 -3.08 6.09
N SER A 108 -19.12 -3.34 7.40
CA SER A 108 -20.39 -3.49 8.13
C SER A 108 -21.23 -2.22 8.15
N ASP A 109 -20.61 -1.05 7.99
CA ASP A 109 -21.27 0.26 7.85
C ASP A 109 -21.89 0.49 6.45
N GLY A 110 -21.79 -0.48 5.55
CA GLY A 110 -22.28 -0.41 4.17
C GLY A 110 -21.34 0.30 3.19
N THR A 111 -20.20 0.79 3.65
CA THR A 111 -19.20 1.43 2.80
C THR A 111 -18.22 0.40 2.20
N SER A 112 -17.42 0.83 1.22
CA SER A 112 -16.35 0.03 0.66
C SER A 112 -15.04 0.79 0.76
N LEU A 113 -14.05 0.22 1.45
CA LEU A 113 -12.74 0.83 1.63
C LEU A 113 -11.75 0.29 0.57
N PRO A 114 -11.12 1.15 -0.23
CA PRO A 114 -10.05 0.72 -1.13
C PRO A 114 -8.78 0.39 -0.34
N ALA A 115 -8.17 -0.74 -0.64
CA ALA A 115 -6.96 -1.24 0.00
C ALA A 115 -5.79 -1.26 -1.00
N LEU A 116 -5.20 -0.08 -1.23
CA LEU A 116 -4.16 0.13 -2.26
C LEU A 116 -2.87 -0.67 -1.99
N GLY A 117 -2.71 -1.29 -0.82
CA GLY A 117 -1.59 -2.18 -0.53
C GLY A 117 -1.59 -3.48 -1.35
N ILE A 118 -2.73 -3.86 -1.95
CA ILE A 118 -2.87 -5.04 -2.82
C ILE A 118 -3.34 -4.59 -4.20
N GLN A 119 -2.45 -4.64 -5.19
CA GLN A 119 -2.68 -4.13 -6.55
C GLN A 119 -2.34 -5.19 -7.61
N PRO A 120 -3.26 -5.52 -8.53
CA PRO A 120 -2.98 -6.42 -9.64
C PRO A 120 -1.81 -5.97 -10.51
N GLY A 121 -1.78 -4.70 -10.91
CA GLY A 121 -0.71 -4.03 -11.66
C GLY A 121 0.30 -4.95 -12.38
N ILE A 122 1.56 -4.88 -11.96
CA ILE A 122 2.70 -5.62 -12.56
C ILE A 122 2.78 -7.08 -12.05
N ALA A 123 1.95 -7.47 -11.08
CA ALA A 123 2.02 -8.77 -10.40
C ALA A 123 0.64 -9.35 -10.11
N ARG A 124 -0.19 -9.51 -11.16
CA ARG A 124 -1.60 -9.89 -11.01
C ARG A 124 -1.83 -11.14 -10.18
N GLN A 125 -1.03 -12.19 -10.42
CA GLN A 125 -1.18 -13.45 -9.69
C GLN A 125 -0.92 -13.26 -8.19
N ARG A 126 0.13 -12.52 -7.83
CA ARG A 126 0.45 -12.22 -6.43
C ARG A 126 -0.66 -11.43 -5.75
N ALA A 127 -1.26 -10.45 -6.43
CA ALA A 127 -2.38 -9.70 -5.88
C ALA A 127 -3.62 -10.58 -5.64
N ILE A 128 -3.87 -11.55 -6.52
CA ILE A 128 -4.95 -12.53 -6.34
C ILE A 128 -4.68 -13.41 -5.11
N ASP A 129 -3.44 -13.88 -4.95
CA ASP A 129 -3.06 -14.71 -3.81
C ASP A 129 -3.10 -13.93 -2.49
N ASP A 130 -2.65 -12.67 -2.49
CA ASP A 130 -2.76 -11.75 -1.35
C ASP A 130 -4.23 -11.48 -0.99
N ALA A 131 -5.09 -11.20 -1.98
CA ALA A 131 -6.51 -11.00 -1.76
C ALA A 131 -7.21 -12.26 -1.21
N ARG A 132 -6.81 -13.45 -1.70
CA ARG A 132 -7.32 -14.73 -1.19
C ARG A 132 -6.88 -14.96 0.25
N THR A 133 -5.63 -14.64 0.57
CA THR A 133 -5.08 -14.75 1.94
C THR A 133 -5.82 -13.84 2.90
N LEU A 134 -6.00 -12.57 2.54
CA LEU A 134 -6.74 -11.60 3.35
C LEU A 134 -8.21 -12.03 3.53
N ARG A 135 -8.84 -12.58 2.49
CA ARG A 135 -10.19 -13.14 2.59
C ARG A 135 -10.27 -14.29 3.58
N ALA A 136 -9.35 -15.25 3.50
CA ALA A 136 -9.32 -16.40 4.40
C ALA A 136 -9.11 -15.98 5.86
N LEU A 137 -8.26 -14.96 6.10
CA LEU A 137 -8.08 -14.38 7.43
C LEU A 137 -9.36 -13.72 7.95
N ALA A 138 -10.03 -12.90 7.12
CA ALA A 138 -11.28 -12.25 7.50
C ALA A 138 -12.40 -13.26 7.80
N GLU A 139 -12.54 -14.30 6.98
CA GLU A 139 -13.51 -15.39 7.21
C GLU A 139 -13.21 -16.17 8.51
N ALA A 140 -11.95 -16.51 8.77
CA ALA A 140 -11.58 -17.26 9.97
C ALA A 140 -11.78 -16.44 11.26
N ARG A 141 -11.52 -15.13 11.22
CA ARG A 141 -11.60 -14.24 12.39
C ARG A 141 -13.00 -13.67 12.62
N SER A 142 -13.84 -13.57 11.59
CA SER A 142 -15.24 -13.17 11.74
C SER A 142 -16.13 -14.26 12.36
N ILE A 143 -15.79 -15.54 12.16
CA ILE A 143 -16.52 -16.69 12.73
C ILE A 143 -16.06 -16.98 14.18
N GLY A 144 -14.86 -16.54 14.56
CA GLY A 144 -14.19 -16.89 15.81
C GLY A 144 -14.56 -16.07 17.05
N ASP A 145 -15.41 -15.04 16.96
CA ASP A 145 -15.73 -14.16 18.10
C ASP A 145 -17.17 -14.25 18.66
N PRO A 146 -17.57 -15.38 19.27
CA PRO A 146 -18.67 -15.38 20.24
C PRO A 146 -18.22 -15.22 21.72
N GLU A 147 -16.93 -15.35 22.06
CA GLU A 147 -16.50 -15.71 23.43
C GLU A 147 -15.44 -14.78 24.09
N GLN A 148 -15.21 -13.55 23.61
CA GLN A 148 -14.31 -12.59 24.32
C GLN A 148 -15.01 -11.46 25.09
N HIS A 149 -16.34 -11.53 25.27
CA HIS A 149 -17.08 -10.64 26.18
C HIS A 149 -17.63 -11.42 27.38
N HIS A 150 -16.78 -11.94 28.28
CA HIS A 150 -17.10 -12.17 29.71
C HIS A 150 -15.81 -12.51 30.47
N GLY A 151 -15.36 -11.59 31.31
CA GLY A 151 -14.25 -11.74 32.25
C GLY A 151 -14.17 -10.54 33.18
#